data_AF-A0A932QGN4-F1
#
_entry.id   AF-A0A932QGN4-F1
#
_cell.length_a   1.000
_cell.length_b   1.000
_cell.length_c   1.000
_cell.angle_alpha   90.00
_cell.angle_beta   90.00
_cell.angle_gamma   90.00
#
_symmetry.space_group_name_H-M   'P 1'
#
loop_
_entity.id
_entity.type
_entity.pdbx_description
1 polymer ?
#
loop_
_entity_poly.entity_id
_entity_poly.type
_entity_poly.pdbx_seq_one_letter_code
_entity_poly.pdbx_strand_id
1 'polypeptide(L)'
;MCDGRRLHRRVLLGARPALTRAAIAVMVCAALVPPRLARAQTSDRRPVAERFAEALRRADSLKRRDDERKAAAENAAPPLRLVEGMVHLRYDTTLGPRTLSTLREAMRIATARIAAVQGDAAARTIGQVEFIAGESTFWGFRLLDLRPRGSTVGGAQRTRLPARARDLARYFEDFAAAVASSMLEPTPRGFQIHGAIPAGPLDADAWTDLAIWTATSSSSVARRCLDGSLSDCRRLLIVPADGTLDAWYEPADYPAIVERHDWTRDSVRLRELARRCVTGRDAAACSAAAHEMSPPYPVPLAPMQQSLRALALERGGTHALSRMLNAAPDDRVRLEAASGMGFEALLREWQRRVAAARPQHGVLGILVATLWFATLVFALARRRPSCV
;
A
#
# COMPACT_ATOMS: atom_id res chain seq x y z
N MET A 1 26.48 -48.80 40.75
CA MET A 1 26.95 -47.50 41.30
C MET A 1 26.77 -46.48 40.20
N CYS A 2 25.57 -45.93 39.98
CA CYS A 2 24.79 -45.00 40.81
C CYS A 2 25.40 -43.59 40.88
N ASP A 3 24.55 -42.64 40.50
CA ASP A 3 24.63 -41.18 40.61
C ASP A 3 25.66 -40.44 39.74
N GLY A 4 25.32 -39.34 39.09
CA GLY A 4 24.09 -38.55 39.14
C GLY A 4 24.44 -37.10 38.81
N ARG A 5 23.78 -36.53 37.78
CA ARG A 5 23.40 -35.11 37.70
C ARG A 5 22.64 -34.84 36.40
N ARG A 6 21.32 -34.73 36.56
CA ARG A 6 20.42 -34.02 35.65
C ARG A 6 20.41 -32.52 36.01
N LEU A 7 19.90 -31.74 35.06
CA LEU A 7 19.44 -30.34 35.11
C LEU A 7 20.58 -29.30 34.93
N HIS A 8 20.55 -28.36 33.99
CA HIS A 8 19.40 -27.65 33.42
C HIS A 8 19.43 -27.48 31.89
N ARG A 9 18.28 -27.84 31.33
CA ARG A 9 17.65 -27.51 30.04
C ARG A 9 17.34 -25.99 29.97
N ARG A 10 17.65 -25.34 28.83
CA ARG A 10 17.18 -24.05 28.24
C ARG A 10 18.43 -23.39 27.61
N VAL A 11 18.63 -23.31 26.29
CA VAL A 11 17.99 -22.38 25.34
C VAL A 11 18.17 -22.95 23.92
N LEU A 12 17.09 -23.48 23.36
CA LEU A 12 16.92 -23.74 21.92
C LEU A 12 15.41 -23.67 21.70
N LEU A 13 14.91 -22.52 21.23
CA LEU A 13 13.61 -22.35 20.57
C LEU A 13 13.37 -20.85 20.32
N GLY A 14 13.63 -20.44 19.08
CA GLY A 14 13.33 -19.10 18.56
C GLY A 14 12.90 -19.17 17.10
N ALA A 15 12.09 -20.16 16.73
CA ALA A 15 11.53 -20.29 15.39
C ALA A 15 10.08 -20.82 15.45
N ARG A 16 9.16 -19.87 15.26
CA ARG A 16 7.75 -19.96 14.79
C ARG A 16 7.07 -21.35 14.77
N PRO A 17 6.15 -21.67 15.73
CA PRO A 17 5.27 -22.84 15.64
C PRO A 17 3.85 -22.54 15.11
N ALA A 18 3.60 -21.37 14.52
CA ALA A 18 2.25 -20.95 14.11
C ALA A 18 1.78 -21.53 12.76
N LEU A 19 2.69 -21.78 11.82
CA LEU A 19 2.34 -22.21 10.46
C LEU A 19 2.05 -23.72 10.35
N THR A 20 2.68 -24.55 11.17
CA THR A 20 2.49 -26.01 11.14
C THR A 20 1.17 -26.46 11.76
N ARG A 21 0.58 -25.66 12.67
CA ARG A 21 -0.71 -25.99 13.31
C ARG A 21 -1.92 -25.63 12.46
N ALA A 22 -1.82 -24.60 11.62
CA ALA A 22 -2.90 -24.23 10.68
C ALA A 22 -3.06 -25.25 9.55
N ALA A 23 -1.94 -25.81 9.04
CA ALA A 23 -1.96 -26.82 7.98
C ALA A 23 -2.60 -28.14 8.43
N ILE A 24 -2.42 -28.54 9.69
CA ILE A 24 -3.01 -29.77 10.26
C ILE A 24 -4.51 -29.59 10.52
N ALA A 25 -4.95 -28.39 10.95
CA ALA A 25 -6.37 -28.12 11.19
C ALA A 25 -7.21 -28.14 9.89
N VAL A 26 -6.67 -27.64 8.78
CA VAL A 26 -7.34 -27.67 7.47
C VAL A 26 -7.43 -29.10 6.92
N MET A 27 -6.42 -29.93 7.15
CA MET A 27 -6.42 -31.33 6.69
C MET A 27 -7.40 -32.22 7.48
N VAL A 28 -7.60 -31.95 8.78
CA VAL A 28 -8.54 -32.71 9.63
C VAL A 28 -10.01 -32.32 9.35
N CYS A 29 -10.29 -31.07 8.98
CA CYS A 29 -11.66 -30.67 8.61
C CYS A 29 -12.12 -31.22 7.25
N ALA A 30 -11.19 -31.50 6.32
CA ALA A 30 -11.54 -32.11 5.03
C ALA A 30 -11.86 -33.62 5.13
N ALA A 31 -11.35 -34.30 6.15
CA ALA A 31 -11.53 -35.75 6.32
C ALA A 31 -12.80 -36.16 7.11
N LEU A 32 -13.53 -35.20 7.68
CA LEU A 32 -14.69 -35.44 8.54
C LEU A 32 -16.05 -35.12 7.89
N VAL A 33 -16.11 -34.99 6.57
CA VAL A 33 -17.40 -34.88 5.85
C VAL A 33 -18.00 -36.29 5.71
N PRO A 34 -19.07 -36.65 6.46
CA PRO A 34 -19.66 -37.98 6.35
C PRO A 34 -20.34 -38.18 4.98
N PRO A 35 -20.19 -39.35 4.33
CA PRO A 35 -20.79 -39.64 3.02
C PRO A 35 -22.33 -39.84 3.03
N ARG A 36 -23.03 -39.45 4.11
CA ARG A 36 -24.47 -39.68 4.29
C ARG A 36 -25.37 -38.50 3.89
N LEU A 37 -24.82 -37.40 3.36
CA LEU A 37 -25.61 -36.29 2.83
C LEU A 37 -26.02 -36.44 1.35
N ALA A 38 -25.69 -37.57 0.70
CA ALA A 38 -26.00 -37.81 -0.71
C ALA A 38 -27.43 -38.36 -0.99
N ARG A 39 -28.33 -38.45 0.00
CA ARG A 39 -29.67 -39.08 -0.16
C ARG A 39 -30.87 -38.30 0.36
N ALA A 40 -30.79 -36.98 0.36
CA ALA A 40 -31.97 -36.12 0.59
C ALA A 40 -32.03 -35.00 -0.46
N GLN A 41 -32.29 -35.35 -1.71
CA GLN A 41 -32.63 -34.40 -2.77
C GLN A 41 -33.80 -34.94 -3.61
N THR A 42 -35.00 -34.88 -3.05
CA THR A 42 -36.25 -34.92 -3.82
C THR A 42 -37.28 -34.05 -3.12
N SER A 43 -37.39 -32.78 -3.51
CA SER A 43 -38.65 -32.00 -3.45
C SER A 43 -38.53 -30.55 -3.98
N ASP A 44 -37.34 -29.95 -4.04
CA ASP A 44 -37.26 -28.52 -4.42
C ASP A 44 -36.30 -28.25 -5.60
N ARG A 45 -36.87 -28.00 -6.78
CA ARG A 45 -36.19 -27.84 -8.07
C ARG A 45 -35.66 -26.42 -8.33
N ARG A 46 -35.50 -25.57 -7.32
CA ARG A 46 -34.73 -24.34 -7.51
C ARG A 46 -33.24 -24.67 -7.70
N PRO A 47 -32.59 -24.26 -8.81
CA PRO A 47 -31.17 -24.53 -9.05
C PRO A 47 -30.32 -23.99 -7.89
N VAL A 48 -29.29 -24.73 -7.50
CA VAL A 48 -28.38 -24.39 -6.38
C VAL A 48 -27.83 -22.96 -6.51
N ALA A 49 -27.64 -22.48 -7.75
CA ALA A 49 -27.24 -21.11 -8.06
C ALA A 49 -28.25 -20.05 -7.58
N GLU A 50 -29.56 -20.30 -7.69
CA GLU A 50 -30.60 -19.38 -7.21
C GLU A 50 -30.62 -19.29 -5.69
N ARG A 51 -30.45 -20.43 -4.99
CA ARG A 51 -30.38 -20.45 -3.52
C ARG A 51 -29.14 -19.73 -3.02
N PHE A 52 -28.01 -19.90 -3.70
CA PHE A 52 -26.78 -19.18 -3.36
C PHE A 52 -26.91 -17.68 -3.62
N ALA A 53 -27.48 -17.28 -4.76
CA ALA A 53 -27.76 -15.88 -5.07
C ALA A 53 -28.78 -15.25 -4.11
N GLU A 54 -29.77 -16.00 -3.64
CA GLU A 54 -30.72 -15.55 -2.61
C GLU A 54 -30.06 -15.44 -1.23
N ALA A 55 -29.18 -16.38 -0.86
CA ALA A 55 -28.41 -16.32 0.38
C ALA A 55 -27.46 -15.10 0.40
N LEU A 56 -26.78 -14.81 -0.71
CA LEU A 56 -25.96 -13.60 -0.86
C LEU A 56 -26.82 -12.32 -0.75
N ARG A 57 -27.97 -12.27 -1.42
CA ARG A 57 -28.90 -11.12 -1.31
C ARG A 57 -29.41 -10.92 0.11
N ARG A 58 -29.68 -12.00 0.87
CA ARG A 58 -30.05 -11.92 2.30
C ARG A 58 -28.88 -11.49 3.17
N ALA A 59 -27.67 -11.97 2.92
CA ALA A 59 -26.47 -11.53 3.64
C ALA A 59 -26.20 -10.04 3.42
N ASP A 60 -26.31 -9.56 2.18
CA ASP A 60 -26.17 -8.14 1.85
C ASP A 60 -27.29 -7.28 2.46
N SER A 61 -28.54 -7.77 2.50
CA SER A 61 -29.63 -7.03 3.12
C SER A 61 -29.51 -6.94 4.64
N LEU A 62 -29.04 -8.00 5.29
CA LEU A 62 -28.73 -8.00 6.72
C LEU A 62 -27.58 -7.07 7.04
N LYS A 63 -26.51 -7.07 6.22
CA LYS A 63 -25.40 -6.14 6.34
C LYS A 63 -25.87 -4.69 6.17
N ARG A 64 -26.69 -4.38 5.16
CA ARG A 64 -27.28 -3.05 4.98
C ARG A 64 -28.10 -2.61 6.19
N ARG A 65 -28.94 -3.49 6.74
CA ARG A 65 -29.75 -3.16 7.93
C ARG A 65 -28.90 -2.93 9.18
N ASP A 66 -27.82 -3.68 9.35
CA ASP A 66 -26.87 -3.47 10.45
C ASP A 66 -26.11 -2.14 10.26
N ASP A 67 -25.68 -1.83 9.04
CA ASP A 67 -25.05 -0.55 8.70
C ASP A 67 -26.02 0.63 8.89
N GLU A 68 -27.30 0.48 8.51
CA GLU A 68 -28.37 1.47 8.72
C GLU A 68 -28.67 1.66 10.20
N ARG A 69 -28.75 0.59 10.99
CA ARG A 69 -28.93 0.66 12.45
C ARG A 69 -27.74 1.33 13.13
N LYS A 70 -26.52 1.01 12.72
CA LYS A 70 -25.30 1.68 13.19
C LYS A 70 -25.31 3.16 12.82
N ALA A 71 -25.66 3.50 11.58
CA ALA A 71 -25.78 4.89 11.14
C ALA A 71 -26.87 5.66 11.91
N ALA A 72 -28.01 5.02 12.19
CA ALA A 72 -29.10 5.59 12.99
C ALA A 72 -28.70 5.79 14.46
N ALA A 73 -28.05 4.80 15.07
CA ALA A 73 -27.52 4.90 16.43
C ALA A 73 -26.43 5.99 16.54
N GLU A 74 -25.58 6.10 15.52
CA GLU A 74 -24.60 7.18 15.40
C GLU A 74 -25.25 8.57 15.29
N ASN A 75 -26.49 8.68 14.81
CA ASN A 75 -27.20 9.95 14.69
C ASN A 75 -28.11 10.27 15.89
N ALA A 76 -28.33 9.32 16.82
CA ALA A 76 -29.38 9.40 17.85
C ALA A 76 -28.95 10.05 19.19
N ALA A 77 -27.66 10.09 19.53
CA ALA A 77 -27.15 10.85 20.69
C ALA A 77 -26.38 12.07 20.19
N PRO A 78 -26.51 13.27 20.81
CA PRO A 78 -25.69 14.42 20.43
C PRO A 78 -24.23 14.04 20.75
N PRO A 79 -23.41 13.76 19.74
CA PRO A 79 -22.05 13.34 20.00
C PRO A 79 -21.29 14.54 20.58
N LEU A 80 -20.40 14.26 21.51
CA LEU A 80 -19.47 15.28 21.95
C LEU A 80 -18.52 15.59 20.78
N ARG A 81 -18.24 16.88 20.60
CA ARG A 81 -17.36 17.36 19.54
C ARG A 81 -16.06 17.83 20.16
N LEU A 82 -14.96 17.34 19.61
CA LEU A 82 -13.63 17.82 19.86
C LEU A 82 -13.13 18.49 18.59
N VAL A 83 -12.82 19.78 18.68
CA VAL A 83 -12.25 20.55 17.60
C VAL A 83 -10.89 21.03 18.06
N GLU A 84 -9.84 20.64 17.34
CA GLU A 84 -8.47 21.06 17.61
C GLU A 84 -7.81 21.38 16.28
N GLY A 85 -7.55 22.66 16.04
CA GLY A 85 -7.00 23.12 14.78
C GLY A 85 -7.89 22.76 13.58
N MET A 86 -7.34 21.95 12.67
CA MET A 86 -8.00 21.55 11.42
C MET A 86 -8.75 20.22 11.52
N VAL A 87 -8.69 19.53 12.66
CA VAL A 87 -9.29 18.20 12.82
C VAL A 87 -10.58 18.32 13.63
N HIS A 88 -11.67 17.82 13.06
CA HIS A 88 -12.98 17.76 13.71
C HIS A 88 -13.27 16.32 14.10
N LEU A 89 -13.49 16.09 15.39
CA LEU A 89 -13.71 14.75 15.91
C LEU A 89 -15.02 14.68 16.68
N ARG A 90 -15.79 13.66 16.35
CA ARG A 90 -17.09 13.32 16.89
C ARG A 90 -16.90 12.02 17.67
N TYR A 91 -17.24 12.02 18.95
CA TYR A 91 -16.99 10.87 19.81
C TYR A 91 -18.17 10.56 20.72
N ASP A 92 -18.23 9.30 21.15
CA ASP A 92 -19.20 8.87 22.15
C ASP A 92 -18.72 9.17 23.58
N THR A 93 -19.63 9.13 24.55
CA THR A 93 -19.29 9.37 25.96
C THR A 93 -18.44 8.26 26.60
N THR A 94 -18.12 7.19 25.86
CA THR A 94 -17.35 6.05 26.38
C THR A 94 -15.84 6.30 26.33
N LEU A 95 -15.37 7.29 25.56
CA LEU A 95 -13.97 7.69 25.55
C LEU A 95 -13.55 8.25 26.91
N GLY A 96 -12.58 7.58 27.55
CA GLY A 96 -12.03 8.04 28.82
C GLY A 96 -11.25 9.36 28.71
N PRO A 97 -11.10 10.13 29.81
CA PRO A 97 -10.39 11.42 29.81
C PRO A 97 -8.94 11.34 29.29
N ARG A 98 -8.24 10.23 29.57
CA ARG A 98 -6.89 9.98 29.06
C ARG A 98 -6.90 9.86 27.54
N THR A 99 -7.81 9.07 26.97
CA THR A 99 -7.95 8.90 25.51
C THR A 99 -8.24 10.24 24.84
N LEU A 100 -9.11 11.07 25.42
CA LEU A 100 -9.39 12.42 24.94
C LEU A 100 -8.16 13.35 24.99
N SER A 101 -7.35 13.28 26.06
CA SER A 101 -6.10 14.04 26.13
C SER A 101 -5.09 13.62 25.06
N THR A 102 -4.96 12.31 24.81
CA THR A 102 -4.12 11.77 23.75
C THR A 102 -4.60 12.21 22.37
N LEU A 103 -5.91 12.20 22.15
CA LEU A 103 -6.53 12.66 20.90
C LEU A 103 -6.25 14.15 20.66
N ARG A 104 -6.45 15.01 21.66
CA ARG A 104 -6.11 16.45 21.55
C ARG A 104 -4.65 16.65 21.19
N GLU A 105 -3.75 15.97 21.90
CA GLU A 105 -2.32 16.09 21.63
C GLU A 105 -1.98 15.60 20.21
N ALA A 106 -2.56 14.48 19.77
CA ALA A 106 -2.41 13.99 18.41
C ALA A 106 -2.90 14.99 17.36
N MET A 107 -4.10 15.55 17.55
CA MET A 107 -4.70 16.54 16.65
C MET A 107 -3.88 17.83 16.60
N ARG A 108 -3.32 18.27 17.74
CA ARG A 108 -2.42 19.43 17.82
C ARG A 108 -1.12 19.19 17.07
N ILE A 109 -0.47 18.03 17.28
CA ILE A 109 0.74 17.62 16.55
C ILE A 109 0.48 17.56 15.05
N ALA A 110 -0.60 16.87 14.65
CA ALA A 110 -0.98 16.72 13.25
C ALA A 110 -1.26 18.09 12.62
N THR A 111 -2.09 18.93 13.25
CA THR A 111 -2.41 20.28 12.76
C THR A 111 -1.14 21.09 12.54
N ALA A 112 -0.21 21.11 13.49
CA ALA A 112 1.03 21.86 13.37
C ALA A 112 1.88 21.37 12.18
N ARG A 113 2.00 20.06 11.98
CA ARG A 113 2.78 19.47 10.88
C ARG A 113 2.13 19.64 9.52
N ILE A 114 0.83 19.39 9.46
CA ILE A 114 0.02 19.62 8.26
C ILE A 114 0.12 21.10 7.88
N ALA A 115 -0.06 22.04 8.81
CA ALA A 115 0.05 23.47 8.52
C ALA A 115 1.45 23.83 7.99
N ALA A 116 2.51 23.26 8.58
CA ALA A 116 3.88 23.48 8.13
C ALA A 116 4.11 23.05 6.67
N VAL A 117 3.53 21.93 6.25
CA VAL A 117 3.72 21.34 4.92
C VAL A 117 2.72 21.86 3.88
N GLN A 118 1.46 22.04 4.28
CA GLN A 118 0.33 22.25 3.38
C GLN A 118 -0.24 23.67 3.44
N GLY A 119 0.09 24.45 4.48
CA GLY A 119 -0.45 25.79 4.73
C GLY A 119 -1.98 25.80 4.86
N ASP A 120 -2.61 26.93 4.58
CA ASP A 120 -4.06 27.12 4.75
C ASP A 120 -4.94 26.23 3.86
N ALA A 121 -4.39 25.65 2.78
CA ALA A 121 -5.16 24.72 1.95
C ALA A 121 -5.53 23.44 2.71
N ALA A 122 -4.67 22.97 3.60
CA ALA A 122 -5.00 21.86 4.48
C ALA A 122 -6.21 22.14 5.35
N ALA A 123 -6.35 23.37 5.85
CA ALA A 123 -7.48 23.74 6.70
C ALA A 123 -8.81 23.61 5.96
N ARG A 124 -8.82 23.94 4.66
CA ARG A 124 -9.99 23.77 3.79
C ARG A 124 -10.28 22.31 3.46
N THR A 125 -9.24 21.49 3.29
CA THR A 125 -9.37 20.09 2.85
C THR A 125 -9.68 19.12 4.01
N ILE A 126 -9.07 19.33 5.18
CA ILE A 126 -9.18 18.44 6.35
C ILE A 126 -10.23 18.94 7.34
N GLY A 127 -10.39 20.26 7.45
CA GLY A 127 -11.42 20.89 8.30
C GLY A 127 -12.84 20.49 7.92
N GLN A 128 -13.04 19.96 6.72
CA GLN A 128 -14.34 19.47 6.26
C GLN A 128 -14.61 18.00 6.60
N VAL A 129 -13.60 17.26 7.10
CA VAL A 129 -13.75 15.84 7.43
C VAL A 129 -13.94 15.68 8.94
N GLU A 130 -15.14 15.21 9.31
CA GLU A 130 -15.45 14.84 10.69
C GLU A 130 -15.06 13.38 10.94
N PHE A 131 -14.20 13.11 11.92
CA PHE A 131 -13.85 11.75 12.33
C PHE A 131 -14.81 11.26 13.40
N ILE A 132 -15.24 10.01 13.31
CA ILE A 132 -15.93 9.30 14.37
C ILE A 132 -14.89 8.48 15.14
N ALA A 133 -14.76 8.74 16.44
CA ALA A 133 -13.86 8.02 17.32
C ALA A 133 -14.63 7.15 18.32
N GLY A 134 -14.16 5.91 18.49
CA GLY A 134 -14.61 5.00 19.55
C GLY A 134 -13.42 4.25 20.15
N GLU A 135 -13.60 3.70 21.34
CA GLU A 135 -12.61 2.83 21.98
C GLU A 135 -13.04 1.37 21.83
N SER A 136 -12.11 0.50 21.44
CA SER A 136 -12.33 -0.94 21.47
C SER A 136 -11.18 -1.66 22.14
N THR A 137 -11.47 -2.85 22.64
CA THR A 137 -10.48 -3.71 23.29
C THR A 137 -10.21 -4.91 22.41
N PHE A 138 -8.94 -5.14 22.07
CA PHE A 138 -8.51 -6.32 21.31
C PHE A 138 -7.36 -6.99 22.05
N TRP A 139 -7.55 -8.25 22.47
CA TRP A 139 -6.55 -8.99 23.26
C TRP A 139 -6.06 -8.25 24.53
N GLY A 140 -6.93 -7.48 25.18
CA GLY A 140 -6.59 -6.70 26.36
C GLY A 140 -5.89 -5.36 26.07
N PHE A 141 -5.56 -5.07 24.81
CA PHE A 141 -5.06 -3.76 24.39
C PHE A 141 -6.21 -2.84 24.05
N ARG A 142 -6.15 -1.60 24.55
CA ARG A 142 -7.05 -0.52 24.16
C ARG A 142 -6.61 0.03 22.81
N LEU A 143 -7.52 -0.04 21.85
CA LEU A 143 -7.36 0.49 20.51
C LEU A 143 -8.37 1.61 20.30
N LEU A 144 -7.93 2.63 19.59
CA LEU A 144 -8.83 3.67 19.11
C LEU A 144 -9.32 3.27 17.72
N ASP A 145 -10.64 3.20 17.56
CA ASP A 145 -11.29 3.10 16.27
C ASP A 145 -11.56 4.49 15.73
N LEU A 146 -10.90 4.85 14.62
CA LEU A 146 -11.16 6.08 13.89
C LEU A 146 -11.82 5.77 12.56
N ARG A 147 -12.87 6.53 12.23
CA ARG A 147 -13.56 6.45 10.94
C ARG A 147 -13.88 7.85 10.40
N PRO A 148 -13.44 8.22 9.20
CA PRO A 148 -13.87 9.45 8.55
C PRO A 148 -15.38 9.38 8.21
N ARG A 149 -16.16 10.38 8.59
CA ARG A 149 -17.59 10.48 8.24
C ARG A 149 -17.73 11.10 6.86
N GLY A 150 -18.56 10.49 5.99
CA GLY A 150 -18.91 11.07 4.68
C GLY A 150 -17.80 11.07 3.62
N SER A 151 -16.62 10.52 3.91
CA SER A 151 -15.52 10.47 2.95
C SER A 151 -15.76 9.39 1.89
N THR A 152 -15.87 9.80 0.63
CA THR A 152 -15.83 8.92 -0.56
C THR A 152 -14.40 8.57 -0.98
N VAL A 153 -13.38 9.16 -0.34
CA VAL A 153 -11.97 8.83 -0.59
C VAL A 153 -11.77 7.33 -0.31
N GLY A 154 -11.42 6.58 -1.36
CA GLY A 154 -11.48 5.11 -1.47
C GLY A 154 -10.64 4.28 -0.50
N GLY A 155 -10.19 4.85 0.61
CA GLY A 155 -9.43 4.20 1.68
C GLY A 155 -9.85 4.59 3.09
N ALA A 156 -10.96 5.32 3.28
CA ALA A 156 -11.52 5.69 4.58
C ALA A 156 -12.12 4.48 5.33
N GLN A 157 -11.34 3.42 5.50
CA GLN A 157 -11.71 2.26 6.30
C GLN A 157 -11.55 2.59 7.78
N ARG A 158 -12.44 2.00 8.59
CA ARG A 158 -12.30 1.99 10.05
C ARG A 158 -10.89 1.52 10.39
N THR A 159 -10.09 2.39 10.98
CA THR A 159 -8.70 2.09 11.31
C THR A 159 -8.60 1.91 12.82
N ARG A 160 -7.95 0.82 13.24
CA ARG A 160 -7.66 0.52 14.64
C ARG A 160 -6.21 0.84 14.93
N LEU A 161 -5.98 1.80 15.82
CA LEU A 161 -4.64 2.28 16.13
C LEU A 161 -4.37 2.17 17.64
N PRO A 162 -3.10 1.98 18.04
CA PRO A 162 -2.69 2.19 19.42
C PRO A 162 -3.07 3.61 19.85
N ALA A 163 -3.54 3.77 21.10
CA ALA A 163 -3.86 5.07 21.67
C ALA A 163 -2.60 5.86 22.08
N ARG A 164 -1.68 6.09 21.12
CA ARG A 164 -0.47 6.90 21.28
C ARG A 164 -0.58 8.14 20.41
N ALA A 165 -0.24 9.30 20.96
CA ALA A 165 -0.44 10.58 20.27
C ALA A 165 0.32 10.65 18.93
N ARG A 166 1.54 10.09 18.86
CA ARG A 166 2.33 10.09 17.62
C ARG A 166 1.73 9.22 16.51
N ASP A 167 1.22 8.04 16.85
CA ASP A 167 0.62 7.12 15.87
C ASP A 167 -0.68 7.71 15.31
N LEU A 168 -1.48 8.32 16.19
CA LEU A 168 -2.71 9.02 15.82
C LEU A 168 -2.41 10.28 14.99
N ALA A 169 -1.38 11.05 15.36
CA ALA A 169 -0.96 12.21 14.59
C ALA A 169 -0.55 11.82 13.17
N ARG A 170 0.25 10.75 13.03
CA ARG A 170 0.65 10.21 11.72
C ARG A 170 -0.55 9.73 10.90
N TYR A 171 -1.56 9.14 11.53
CA TYR A 171 -2.80 8.76 10.83
C TYR A 171 -3.55 9.97 10.27
N PHE A 172 -3.71 11.04 11.05
CA PHE A 172 -4.28 12.30 10.53
C PHE A 172 -3.38 12.91 9.44
N GLU A 173 -2.07 12.83 9.65
CA GLU A 173 -0.95 12.92 8.68
C GLU A 173 -1.32 12.40 7.28
N ASP A 174 -1.40 11.08 7.23
CA ASP A 174 -1.60 10.26 6.05
C ASP A 174 -3.01 10.44 5.46
N PHE A 175 -4.03 10.60 6.31
CA PHE A 175 -5.40 10.84 5.86
C PHE A 175 -5.53 12.18 5.13
N ALA A 176 -4.96 13.25 5.68
CA ALA A 176 -4.91 14.55 5.04
C ALA A 176 -4.26 14.48 3.65
N ALA A 177 -3.14 13.78 3.56
CA ALA A 177 -2.41 13.57 2.33
C ALA A 177 -3.25 12.75 1.31
N ALA A 178 -3.99 11.74 1.76
CA ALA A 178 -4.90 10.96 0.93
C ALA A 178 -6.07 11.81 0.39
N VAL A 179 -6.68 12.68 1.22
CA VAL A 179 -7.73 13.59 0.75
C VAL A 179 -7.17 14.56 -0.30
N ALA A 180 -6.02 15.18 -0.03
CA ALA A 180 -5.36 16.07 -0.99
C ALA A 180 -5.04 15.35 -2.32
N SER A 181 -4.62 14.09 -2.24
CA SER A 181 -4.37 13.24 -3.42
C SER A 181 -5.64 13.02 -4.24
N SER A 182 -6.77 12.76 -3.58
CA SER A 182 -8.06 12.58 -4.27
C SER A 182 -8.58 13.85 -4.96
N MET A 183 -8.14 15.04 -4.50
CA MET A 183 -8.45 16.30 -5.17
C MET A 183 -7.61 16.51 -6.43
N LEU A 184 -6.35 16.06 -6.43
CA LEU A 184 -5.50 16.11 -7.63
C LEU A 184 -5.88 15.02 -8.64
N GLU A 185 -6.23 13.83 -8.14
CA GLU A 185 -6.50 12.61 -8.91
C GLU A 185 -7.88 12.04 -8.55
N PRO A 186 -8.97 12.60 -9.10
CA PRO A 186 -10.33 12.17 -8.75
C PRO A 186 -10.67 10.77 -9.29
N THR A 187 -9.88 10.24 -10.22
CA THR A 187 -10.12 8.92 -10.80
C THR A 187 -9.31 7.83 -10.09
N PRO A 188 -9.87 6.62 -9.89
CA PRO A 188 -9.12 5.49 -9.34
C PRO A 188 -7.84 5.17 -10.13
N ARG A 189 -7.88 5.36 -11.45
CA ARG A 189 -6.72 5.17 -12.33
C ARG A 189 -5.62 6.21 -12.08
N GLY A 190 -5.99 7.49 -11.93
CA GLY A 190 -5.06 8.55 -11.55
C GLY A 190 -4.38 8.24 -10.22
N PHE A 191 -5.14 7.79 -9.22
CA PHE A 191 -4.58 7.40 -7.92
C PHE A 191 -3.61 6.20 -8.03
N GLN A 192 -3.89 5.21 -8.87
CA GLN A 192 -2.98 4.08 -9.11
C GLN A 192 -1.67 4.49 -9.80
N ILE A 193 -1.75 5.45 -10.73
CA ILE A 193 -0.59 5.94 -11.49
C ILE A 193 0.27 6.84 -10.62
N HIS A 194 -0.35 7.84 -10.00
CA HIS A 194 0.34 8.93 -9.30
C HIS A 194 0.55 8.71 -7.81
N GLY A 195 -0.16 7.74 -7.23
CA GLY A 195 -0.11 7.43 -5.81
C GLY A 195 -0.65 8.55 -4.92
N ALA A 196 -0.63 8.29 -3.61
CA ALA A 196 -0.91 9.29 -2.59
C ALA A 196 0.27 10.25 -2.41
N ILE A 197 0.01 11.56 -2.38
CA ILE A 197 0.94 12.58 -1.93
C ILE A 197 1.44 12.20 -0.54
N PRO A 198 2.77 12.18 -0.29
CA PRO A 198 3.29 11.94 1.05
C PRO A 198 2.92 13.08 2.00
N ALA A 199 2.63 12.75 3.26
CA ALA A 199 2.29 13.72 4.29
C ALA A 199 3.47 14.66 4.67
N GLY A 200 4.69 14.27 4.32
CA GLY A 200 5.91 15.04 4.57
C GLY A 200 7.07 14.62 3.67
N PRO A 201 8.27 15.15 3.93
CA PRO A 201 9.48 14.76 3.21
C PRO A 201 9.74 13.25 3.32
N LEU A 202 10.30 12.67 2.26
CA LEU A 202 10.74 11.28 2.29
C LEU A 202 11.98 11.13 3.17
N ASP A 203 12.00 10.10 4.00
CA ASP A 203 13.17 9.72 4.80
C ASP A 203 14.22 8.96 3.96
N ALA A 204 15.39 8.73 4.54
CA ALA A 204 16.51 8.09 3.85
C ALA A 204 16.20 6.67 3.39
N ASP A 205 15.39 5.93 4.17
CA ASP A 205 14.98 4.57 3.83
C ASP A 205 14.04 4.58 2.61
N ALA A 206 13.07 5.50 2.56
CA ALA A 206 12.19 5.66 1.41
C ALA A 206 12.95 6.05 0.14
N TRP A 207 13.96 6.91 0.23
CA TRP A 207 14.85 7.22 -0.91
C TRP A 207 15.66 6.00 -1.35
N THR A 208 16.12 5.17 -0.41
CA THR A 208 16.88 3.95 -0.70
C THR A 208 16.00 2.90 -1.37
N ASP A 209 14.79 2.68 -0.86
CA ASP A 209 13.80 1.78 -1.44
C ASP A 209 13.44 2.23 -2.87
N LEU A 210 13.25 3.53 -3.08
CA LEU A 210 13.02 4.10 -4.41
C LEU A 210 14.20 3.86 -5.35
N ALA A 211 15.44 4.01 -4.88
CA ALA A 211 16.64 3.76 -5.68
C ALA A 211 16.75 2.28 -6.08
N ILE A 212 16.53 1.36 -5.14
CA ILE A 212 16.53 -0.09 -5.39
C ILE A 212 15.43 -0.45 -6.37
N TRP A 213 14.23 0.06 -6.14
CA TRP A 213 13.07 -0.23 -6.98
C TRP A 213 13.24 0.31 -8.40
N THR A 214 13.82 1.50 -8.55
CA THR A 214 14.13 2.06 -9.88
C THR A 214 15.19 1.22 -10.59
N ALA A 215 16.25 0.82 -9.89
CA ALA A 215 17.33 0.00 -10.46
C ALA A 215 16.86 -1.40 -10.87
N THR A 216 15.87 -1.96 -10.19
CA THR A 216 15.32 -3.30 -10.43
C THR A 216 14.02 -3.29 -11.24
N SER A 217 13.60 -2.11 -11.71
CA SER A 217 12.41 -1.94 -12.55
C SER A 217 12.57 -2.69 -13.87
N SER A 218 11.47 -3.26 -14.37
CA SER A 218 11.42 -3.88 -15.71
C SER A 218 11.48 -2.84 -16.82
N SER A 219 11.21 -1.56 -16.55
CA SER A 219 11.27 -0.47 -17.54
C SER A 219 12.71 -0.03 -17.81
N SER A 220 13.15 -0.11 -19.07
CA SER A 220 14.43 0.46 -19.52
C SER A 220 14.47 1.99 -19.36
N VAL A 221 13.35 2.67 -19.58
CA VAL A 221 13.19 4.11 -19.36
C VAL A 221 13.49 4.47 -17.89
N ALA A 222 12.98 3.69 -16.94
CA ALA A 222 13.28 3.88 -15.52
C ALA A 222 14.77 3.73 -15.19
N ARG A 223 15.40 2.69 -15.73
CA ARG A 223 16.85 2.43 -15.52
C ARG A 223 17.71 3.57 -16.11
N ARG A 224 17.43 3.99 -17.35
CA ARG A 224 18.16 5.10 -17.99
C ARG A 224 17.94 6.44 -17.30
N CYS A 225 16.74 6.68 -16.76
CA CYS A 225 16.48 7.84 -15.92
C CYS A 225 17.41 7.83 -14.69
N LEU A 226 17.51 6.69 -14.00
CA LEU A 226 18.42 6.54 -12.86
C LEU A 226 19.88 6.73 -13.25
N ASP A 227 20.27 6.36 -14.48
CA ASP A 227 21.62 6.50 -15.02
C ASP A 227 21.97 7.89 -15.57
N GLY A 228 21.05 8.87 -15.48
CA GLY A 228 21.35 10.27 -15.81
C GLY A 228 20.49 10.87 -16.93
N SER A 229 19.69 10.08 -17.65
CA SER A 229 18.88 10.57 -18.76
C SER A 229 17.67 11.40 -18.28
N LEU A 230 17.79 12.74 -18.32
CA LEU A 230 16.70 13.64 -17.94
C LEU A 230 15.47 13.51 -18.84
N SER A 231 15.66 13.26 -20.14
CA SER A 231 14.56 13.02 -21.06
C SER A 231 13.76 11.76 -20.70
N ASP A 232 14.44 10.69 -20.30
CA ASP A 232 13.77 9.48 -19.81
C ASP A 232 13.12 9.72 -18.44
N CYS A 233 13.74 10.48 -17.54
CA CYS A 233 13.10 10.87 -16.27
C CYS A 233 11.83 11.66 -16.48
N ARG A 234 11.83 12.62 -17.42
CA ARG A 234 10.63 13.37 -17.78
C ARG A 234 9.54 12.45 -18.33
N ARG A 235 9.87 11.56 -19.26
CA ARG A 235 8.93 10.59 -19.85
C ARG A 235 8.34 9.65 -18.79
N LEU A 236 9.14 9.27 -17.81
CA LEU A 236 8.74 8.41 -16.71
C LEU A 236 7.83 9.14 -15.71
N LEU A 237 8.20 10.36 -15.31
CA LEU A 237 7.57 11.08 -14.20
C LEU A 237 6.36 11.92 -14.62
N ILE A 238 6.30 12.39 -15.88
CA ILE A 238 5.11 13.04 -16.45
C ILE A 238 4.40 12.01 -17.31
N VAL A 239 3.39 11.38 -16.72
CA VAL A 239 2.60 10.36 -17.41
C VAL A 239 1.70 11.05 -18.43
N PRO A 240 1.73 10.65 -19.72
CA PRO A 240 0.70 11.08 -20.64
C PRO A 240 -0.65 10.49 -20.21
N ALA A 241 -1.71 11.28 -20.31
CA ALA A 241 -3.05 10.96 -19.78
C ALA A 241 -3.67 9.67 -20.35
N ASP A 242 -3.15 9.19 -21.49
CA ASP A 242 -3.59 7.94 -22.15
C ASP A 242 -3.02 6.67 -21.46
N GLY A 243 -1.92 6.81 -20.72
CA GLY A 243 -1.28 5.75 -19.97
C GLY A 243 -0.98 4.51 -20.82
N THR A 244 -0.43 4.72 -22.01
CA THR A 244 -0.09 3.67 -22.97
C THR A 244 1.17 2.92 -22.54
N LEU A 245 1.22 1.61 -22.83
CA LEU A 245 2.37 0.75 -22.55
C LEU A 245 3.69 1.38 -23.06
N ASP A 246 3.64 1.92 -24.27
CA ASP A 246 4.80 2.50 -24.96
C ASP A 246 5.26 3.82 -24.35
N ALA A 247 4.48 4.44 -23.46
CA ALA A 247 4.97 5.58 -22.70
C ALA A 247 6.09 5.17 -21.74
N TRP A 248 6.09 3.92 -21.25
CA TRP A 248 6.93 3.49 -20.13
C TRP A 248 7.86 2.33 -20.46
N TYR A 249 7.55 1.58 -21.50
CA TYR A 249 8.25 0.37 -21.86
C TYR A 249 8.71 0.42 -23.30
N GLU A 250 9.86 -0.20 -23.54
CA GLU A 250 10.34 -0.46 -24.88
C GLU A 250 10.11 -1.93 -25.23
N PRO A 251 10.13 -2.31 -26.53
CA PRO A 251 9.92 -3.70 -26.94
C PRO A 251 10.84 -4.72 -26.25
N ALA A 252 12.05 -4.29 -25.88
CA ALA A 252 13.00 -5.11 -25.13
C ALA A 252 12.55 -5.43 -23.69
N ASP A 253 11.66 -4.62 -23.10
CA ASP A 253 11.14 -4.79 -21.75
C ASP A 253 9.91 -5.73 -21.70
N TYR A 254 9.20 -5.90 -22.82
CA TYR A 254 7.95 -6.67 -22.88
C TYR A 254 8.04 -8.10 -22.35
N PRO A 255 9.11 -8.90 -22.62
CA PRO A 255 9.21 -10.25 -22.07
C PRO A 255 9.11 -10.29 -20.54
N ALA A 256 9.77 -9.36 -19.84
CA ALA A 256 9.77 -9.29 -18.38
C ALA A 256 8.41 -8.86 -17.82
N ILE A 257 7.65 -8.03 -18.56
CA ILE A 257 6.30 -7.63 -18.19
C ILE A 257 5.34 -8.82 -18.34
N VAL A 258 5.40 -9.48 -19.50
CA VAL A 258 4.56 -10.64 -19.82
C VAL A 258 4.81 -11.78 -18.84
N GLU A 259 6.05 -12.03 -18.44
CA GLU A 259 6.40 -13.06 -17.46
C GLU A 259 5.79 -12.83 -16.07
N ARG A 260 5.64 -11.56 -15.64
CA ARG A 260 5.12 -11.20 -14.31
C ARG A 260 3.60 -11.17 -14.21
N HIS A 261 2.89 -11.13 -15.34
CA HIS A 261 1.43 -11.06 -15.35
C HIS A 261 0.78 -12.42 -15.05
N ASP A 262 -0.30 -12.40 -14.27
CA ASP A 262 -1.07 -13.61 -13.98
C ASP A 262 -2.11 -13.87 -15.10
N TRP A 263 -1.71 -14.73 -16.04
CA TRP A 263 -2.55 -15.09 -17.19
C TRP A 263 -3.66 -16.11 -16.88
N THR A 264 -3.84 -16.55 -15.63
CA THR A 264 -4.76 -17.66 -15.31
C THR A 264 -6.22 -17.34 -15.65
N ARG A 265 -6.60 -16.06 -15.62
CA ARG A 265 -7.96 -15.58 -15.90
C ARG A 265 -8.14 -15.08 -17.34
N ASP A 266 -7.07 -15.05 -18.12
CA ASP A 266 -7.08 -14.53 -19.49
C ASP A 266 -7.53 -15.58 -20.51
N SER A 267 -7.89 -15.10 -21.71
CA SER A 267 -8.32 -15.96 -22.81
C SER A 267 -7.24 -16.99 -23.18
N VAL A 268 -7.66 -18.11 -23.76
CA VAL A 268 -6.73 -19.14 -24.27
C VAL A 268 -5.72 -18.53 -25.25
N ARG A 269 -6.17 -17.60 -26.10
CA ARG A 269 -5.32 -16.90 -27.07
C ARG A 269 -4.22 -16.08 -26.38
N LEU A 270 -4.57 -15.30 -25.35
CA LEU A 270 -3.61 -14.48 -24.61
C LEU A 270 -2.58 -15.33 -23.87
N ARG A 271 -3.03 -16.44 -23.24
CA ARG A 271 -2.14 -17.40 -22.60
C ARG A 271 -1.13 -18.01 -23.59
N GLU A 272 -1.56 -18.29 -24.82
CA GLU A 272 -0.68 -18.80 -25.86
C GLU A 272 0.32 -17.76 -26.35
N LEU A 273 -0.09 -16.50 -26.53
CA LEU A 273 0.82 -15.40 -26.84
C LEU A 273 1.85 -15.20 -25.72
N ALA A 274 1.42 -15.22 -24.46
CA ALA A 274 2.29 -15.11 -23.30
C ALA A 274 3.31 -16.26 -23.24
N ARG A 275 2.86 -17.49 -23.47
CA ARG A 275 3.74 -18.67 -23.55
C ARG A 275 4.78 -18.51 -24.66
N ARG A 276 4.36 -18.16 -25.88
CA ARG A 276 5.26 -17.91 -27.01
C ARG A 276 6.26 -16.80 -26.73
N CYS A 277 5.84 -15.74 -26.03
CA CYS A 277 6.72 -14.68 -25.60
C CYS A 277 7.80 -15.19 -24.63
N VAL A 278 7.40 -15.83 -23.52
CA VAL A 278 8.34 -16.20 -22.44
C VAL A 278 9.21 -17.39 -22.81
N THR A 279 8.63 -18.48 -23.33
CA THR A 279 9.38 -19.70 -23.64
C THR A 279 9.96 -19.68 -25.06
N GLY A 280 9.22 -19.11 -26.01
CA GLY A 280 9.62 -19.06 -27.41
C GLY A 280 10.48 -17.86 -27.78
N ARG A 281 10.59 -16.85 -26.88
CA ARG A 281 11.25 -15.56 -27.14
C ARG A 281 10.76 -14.87 -28.42
N ASP A 282 9.49 -15.09 -28.76
CA ASP A 282 8.87 -14.52 -29.94
C ASP A 282 8.52 -13.05 -29.69
N ALA A 283 9.27 -12.14 -30.30
CA ALA A 283 9.11 -10.70 -30.12
C ALA A 283 7.73 -10.18 -30.54
N ALA A 284 7.15 -10.74 -31.61
CA ALA A 284 5.82 -10.36 -32.07
C ALA A 284 4.74 -10.83 -31.08
N ALA A 285 4.90 -12.05 -30.55
CA ALA A 285 4.02 -12.55 -29.49
C ALA A 285 4.16 -11.74 -28.19
N CYS A 286 5.37 -11.30 -27.84
CA CYS A 286 5.61 -10.43 -26.68
C CYS A 286 4.92 -9.07 -26.84
N SER A 287 5.06 -8.43 -28.00
CA SER A 287 4.39 -7.16 -28.27
C SER A 287 2.87 -7.34 -28.21
N ALA A 288 2.31 -8.33 -28.93
CA ALA A 288 0.87 -8.58 -28.92
C ALA A 288 0.34 -8.87 -27.49
N ALA A 289 1.02 -9.75 -26.74
CA ALA A 289 0.63 -10.06 -25.36
C ALA A 289 0.68 -8.81 -24.47
N ALA A 290 1.73 -7.99 -24.57
CA ALA A 290 1.90 -6.81 -23.73
C ALA A 290 0.87 -5.71 -24.03
N HIS A 291 0.51 -5.49 -25.31
CA HIS A 291 -0.51 -4.50 -25.68
C HIS A 291 -1.93 -4.95 -25.37
N GLU A 292 -2.22 -6.24 -25.48
CA GLU A 292 -3.55 -6.79 -25.19
C GLU A 292 -3.78 -7.11 -23.70
N MET A 293 -2.71 -7.05 -22.89
CA MET A 293 -2.83 -7.12 -21.44
C MET A 293 -3.71 -5.95 -20.96
N SER A 294 -4.78 -6.28 -20.23
CA SER A 294 -5.63 -5.25 -19.63
C SER A 294 -4.86 -4.53 -18.53
N PRO A 295 -4.98 -3.19 -18.41
CA PRO A 295 -4.46 -2.47 -17.26
C PRO A 295 -4.96 -3.08 -15.93
N PRO A 296 -4.18 -2.99 -14.85
CA PRO A 296 -2.95 -2.23 -14.75
C PRO A 296 -1.74 -3.02 -15.27
N TYR A 297 -0.97 -2.41 -16.18
CA TYR A 297 0.43 -2.79 -16.36
C TYR A 297 1.10 -2.74 -14.97
N PRO A 298 2.15 -3.52 -14.68
CA PRO A 298 2.95 -3.25 -13.48
C PRO A 298 3.51 -1.83 -13.64
N VAL A 299 2.81 -0.82 -13.10
CA VAL A 299 3.12 0.59 -13.33
C VAL A 299 4.28 0.93 -12.41
N PRO A 300 5.49 1.15 -12.93
CA PRO A 300 6.63 1.44 -12.10
C PRO A 300 6.67 2.94 -11.76
N LEU A 301 5.54 3.58 -11.44
CA LEU A 301 5.47 5.03 -11.36
C LEU A 301 4.99 5.59 -10.04
N ALA A 302 4.07 4.94 -9.33
CA ALA A 302 3.49 5.54 -8.13
C ALA A 302 4.57 5.96 -7.12
N PRO A 303 5.53 5.11 -6.69
CA PRO A 303 6.63 5.55 -5.82
C PRO A 303 7.46 6.70 -6.37
N MET A 304 7.75 6.70 -7.67
CA MET A 304 8.55 7.75 -8.32
C MET A 304 7.82 9.08 -8.38
N GLN A 305 6.56 9.08 -8.81
CA GLN A 305 5.74 10.29 -8.89
C GLN A 305 5.42 10.84 -7.49
N GLN A 306 5.14 9.96 -6.53
CA GLN A 306 4.99 10.33 -5.12
C GLN A 306 6.24 11.03 -4.60
N SER A 307 7.43 10.47 -4.87
CA SER A 307 8.68 11.08 -4.42
C SER A 307 9.00 12.41 -5.10
N LEU A 308 8.64 12.58 -6.38
CA LEU A 308 8.77 13.87 -7.07
C LEU A 308 7.81 14.91 -6.49
N ARG A 309 6.55 14.54 -6.22
CA ARG A 309 5.57 15.39 -5.54
C ARG A 309 6.05 15.75 -4.13
N ALA A 310 6.58 14.79 -3.37
CA ALA A 310 7.15 15.03 -2.05
C ALA A 310 8.29 16.05 -2.11
N LEU A 311 9.21 15.89 -3.07
CA LEU A 311 10.31 16.82 -3.27
C LEU A 311 9.81 18.22 -3.65
N ALA A 312 8.79 18.30 -4.51
CA ALA A 312 8.19 19.57 -4.89
C ALA A 312 7.59 20.29 -3.68
N LEU A 313 6.88 19.58 -2.82
CA LEU A 313 6.31 20.12 -1.58
C LEU A 313 7.41 20.53 -0.59
N GLU A 314 8.45 19.71 -0.43
CA GLU A 314 9.60 20.02 0.41
C GLU A 314 10.29 21.32 -0.03
N ARG A 315 10.52 21.50 -1.34
CA ARG A 315 11.13 22.71 -1.88
C ARG A 315 10.24 23.93 -1.86
N GLY A 316 8.94 23.73 -2.04
CA GLY A 316 7.95 24.78 -2.00
C GLY A 316 7.66 25.33 -0.62
N GLY A 317 7.96 24.56 0.44
CA GLY A 317 7.68 24.93 1.82
C GLY A 317 6.19 25.19 2.08
N THR A 318 5.91 26.16 2.94
CA THR A 318 4.54 26.50 3.34
C THR A 318 3.70 26.90 2.12
N HIS A 319 2.45 26.44 2.09
CA HIS A 319 1.48 26.63 0.99
C HIS A 319 1.84 25.94 -0.34
N ALA A 320 2.90 25.12 -0.42
CA ALA A 320 3.24 24.40 -1.66
C ALA A 320 2.08 23.55 -2.18
N LEU A 321 1.39 22.84 -1.29
CA LEU A 321 0.21 22.06 -1.65
C LEU A 321 -0.94 22.95 -2.16
N SER A 322 -1.16 24.11 -1.55
CA SER A 322 -2.18 25.05 -2.03
C SER A 322 -1.88 25.53 -3.45
N ARG A 323 -0.61 25.84 -3.75
CA ARG A 323 -0.20 26.25 -5.10
C ARG A 323 -0.38 25.09 -6.09
N MET A 324 -0.05 23.87 -5.68
CA MET A 324 -0.26 22.67 -6.47
C MET A 324 -1.74 22.45 -6.82
N LEU A 325 -2.63 22.55 -5.82
CA LEU A 325 -4.07 22.31 -5.99
C LEU A 325 -4.75 23.40 -6.85
N ASN A 326 -4.28 24.64 -6.77
CA ASN A 326 -4.86 25.78 -7.50
C ASN A 326 -4.24 25.99 -8.88
N ALA A 327 -3.19 25.23 -9.23
CA ALA A 327 -2.57 25.29 -10.55
C ALA A 327 -3.45 24.62 -11.62
N ALA A 328 -3.12 24.87 -12.88
CA ALA A 328 -3.72 24.17 -14.01
C ALA A 328 -3.63 22.64 -13.85
N PRO A 329 -4.54 21.85 -14.45
CA PRO A 329 -4.56 20.39 -14.28
C PRO A 329 -3.35 19.65 -14.86
N ASP A 330 -2.39 20.36 -15.47
CA ASP A 330 -1.16 19.80 -15.99
C ASP A 330 -0.16 19.48 -14.86
N ASP A 331 0.33 18.24 -14.81
CA ASP A 331 1.24 17.76 -13.76
C ASP A 331 2.53 18.58 -13.67
N ARG A 332 3.09 18.99 -14.81
CA ARG A 332 4.32 19.79 -14.83
C ARG A 332 4.04 21.16 -14.20
N VAL A 333 2.98 21.84 -14.62
CA VAL A 333 2.60 23.15 -14.07
C VAL A 333 2.31 23.05 -12.57
N ARG A 334 1.66 21.97 -12.11
CA ARG A 334 1.42 21.70 -10.69
C ARG A 334 2.71 21.57 -9.89
N LEU A 335 3.68 20.81 -10.40
CA LEU A 335 4.97 20.60 -9.74
C LEU A 335 5.82 21.88 -9.71
N GLU A 336 5.81 22.66 -10.79
CA GLU A 336 6.47 23.98 -10.85
C GLU A 336 5.84 24.96 -9.86
N ALA A 337 4.50 25.04 -9.83
CA ALA A 337 3.77 25.89 -8.89
C ALA A 337 4.01 25.49 -7.43
N ALA A 338 4.03 24.19 -7.15
CA ALA A 338 4.30 23.66 -5.81
C ALA A 338 5.72 24.02 -5.36
N SER A 339 6.73 23.66 -6.14
CA SER A 339 8.14 23.80 -5.78
C SER A 339 8.67 25.23 -5.85
N GLY A 340 8.06 26.09 -6.67
CA GLY A 340 8.64 27.40 -7.03
C GLY A 340 9.88 27.29 -7.91
N MET A 341 10.18 26.09 -8.43
CA MET A 341 11.33 25.80 -9.28
C MET A 341 10.87 25.43 -10.69
N GLY A 342 11.71 25.70 -11.69
CA GLY A 342 11.47 25.16 -13.04
C GLY A 342 11.55 23.62 -13.03
N PHE A 343 10.70 22.96 -13.81
CA PHE A 343 10.53 21.50 -13.76
C PHE A 343 11.83 20.72 -13.99
N GLU A 344 12.68 21.16 -14.91
CA GLU A 344 13.99 20.53 -15.18
C GLU A 344 14.96 20.66 -13.99
N ALA A 345 14.89 21.74 -13.21
CA ALA A 345 15.68 21.88 -11.99
C ALA A 345 15.21 20.91 -10.90
N LEU A 346 13.88 20.77 -10.75
CA LEU A 346 13.27 19.81 -9.83
C LEU A 346 13.62 18.36 -10.21
N LEU A 347 13.53 17.99 -11.49
CA LEU A 347 13.91 16.66 -11.98
C LEU A 347 15.38 16.34 -11.73
N ARG A 348 16.29 17.28 -12.01
CA ARG A 348 17.72 17.09 -11.73
C ARG A 348 18.00 16.90 -10.25
N GLU A 349 17.29 17.61 -9.38
CA GLU A 349 17.43 17.40 -7.95
C GLU A 349 16.90 16.03 -7.53
N TRP A 350 15.72 15.65 -7.99
CA TRP A 350 15.13 14.35 -7.72
C TRP A 350 16.10 13.23 -8.12
N GLN A 351 16.62 13.28 -9.34
CA GLN A 351 17.56 12.29 -9.87
C GLN A 351 18.83 12.22 -9.01
N ARG A 352 19.38 13.37 -8.58
CA ARG A 352 20.54 13.41 -7.68
C ARG A 352 20.25 12.74 -6.33
N ARG A 353 19.05 12.94 -5.75
CA ARG A 353 18.68 12.30 -4.48
C ARG A 353 18.53 10.79 -4.61
N VAL A 354 17.84 10.32 -5.66
CA VAL A 354 17.71 8.88 -5.92
C VAL A 354 19.09 8.24 -6.17
N ALA A 355 19.96 8.91 -6.94
CA ALA A 355 21.31 8.43 -7.19
C ALA A 355 22.18 8.39 -5.92
N ALA A 356 22.06 9.40 -5.05
CA ALA A 356 22.78 9.46 -3.78
C ALA A 356 22.28 8.41 -2.76
N ALA A 357 21.03 7.99 -2.85
CA ALA A 357 20.43 6.97 -1.99
C ALA A 357 20.69 5.53 -2.46
N ARG A 358 21.43 5.33 -3.57
CA ARG A 358 21.80 3.99 -4.02
C ARG A 358 22.59 3.28 -2.90
N PRO A 359 22.25 2.03 -2.54
CA PRO A 359 23.00 1.31 -1.54
C PRO A 359 24.46 1.19 -1.98
N GLN A 360 25.37 1.67 -1.15
CA GLN A 360 26.80 1.57 -1.43
C GLN A 360 27.16 0.08 -1.59
N HIS A 361 27.89 -0.25 -2.65
CA HIS A 361 28.18 -1.63 -3.09
C HIS A 361 28.75 -2.55 -1.98
N GLY A 362 29.31 -1.98 -0.91
CA GLY A 362 29.78 -2.72 0.27
C GLY A 362 28.68 -3.53 0.98
N VAL A 363 27.44 -3.05 1.06
CA VAL A 363 26.38 -3.73 1.84
C VAL A 363 25.83 -4.96 1.10
N LEU A 364 25.68 -4.86 -0.23
CA LEU A 364 25.28 -5.98 -1.08
C LEU A 364 26.38 -7.05 -1.16
N GLY A 365 27.66 -6.65 -1.19
CA GLY A 365 28.79 -7.57 -1.09
C GLY A 365 28.76 -8.39 0.21
N ILE A 366 28.44 -7.76 1.34
CA ILE A 366 28.32 -8.45 2.64
C ILE A 366 27.12 -9.40 2.67
N LEU A 367 25.95 -9.02 2.12
CA LEU A 367 24.78 -9.89 2.04
C LEU A 367 24.99 -11.11 1.13
N VAL A 368 25.62 -10.90 -0.03
CA VAL A 368 25.96 -12.00 -0.94
C VAL A 368 27.03 -12.91 -0.32
N ALA A 369 28.04 -12.34 0.34
CA ALA A 369 29.05 -13.12 1.05
C ALA A 369 28.46 -13.93 2.21
N THR A 370 27.53 -13.36 2.98
CA THR A 370 26.87 -14.07 4.09
C THR A 370 25.92 -15.16 3.59
N LEU A 371 25.19 -14.94 2.48
CA LEU A 371 24.38 -15.97 1.83
C LEU A 371 25.23 -17.13 1.30
N TRP A 372 26.36 -16.82 0.63
CA TRP A 372 27.33 -17.82 0.17
C TRP A 372 27.97 -18.58 1.33
N PHE A 373 28.31 -17.90 2.42
CA PHE A 373 28.87 -18.54 3.60
C PHE A 373 27.85 -19.47 4.26
N ALA A 374 26.59 -19.03 4.37
CA ALA A 374 25.51 -19.84 4.92
C ALA A 374 25.22 -21.10 4.09
N THR A 375 25.21 -21.01 2.76
CA THR A 375 25.05 -22.18 1.88
C THR A 375 26.24 -23.13 1.98
N LEU A 376 27.46 -22.60 2.09
CA LEU A 376 28.67 -23.41 2.25
C LEU A 376 28.69 -24.16 3.60
N VAL A 377 28.35 -23.49 4.70
CA VAL A 377 28.20 -24.12 6.02
C VAL A 377 27.10 -25.20 6.00
N PHE A 378 25.98 -24.93 5.34
CA PHE A 378 24.89 -25.89 5.22
C PHE A 378 25.27 -27.11 4.37
N ALA A 379 26.02 -26.91 3.28
CA ALA A 379 26.55 -27.99 2.45
C ALA A 379 27.57 -28.85 3.21
N LEU A 380 28.45 -28.24 4.01
CA LEU A 380 29.40 -28.95 4.87
C LEU A 380 28.70 -29.69 6.02
N ALA A 381 27.67 -29.10 6.63
CA ALA A 381 26.88 -29.74 7.68
C ALA A 381 26.09 -30.95 7.16
N ARG A 382 25.66 -30.94 5.89
CA ARG A 382 25.04 -32.10 5.22
C ARG A 382 26.04 -33.19 4.85
N ARG A 383 27.34 -32.88 4.75
CA ARG A 383 28.43 -33.84 4.52
C ARG A 383 28.93 -34.49 5.82
N ARG A 384 28.11 -34.58 6.87
CA ARG A 384 28.48 -35.42 8.02
C ARG A 384 28.67 -36.86 7.50
N PRO A 385 29.87 -37.44 7.62
CA PRO A 385 30.06 -38.83 7.27
C PRO A 385 29.17 -39.65 8.21
N SER A 386 28.35 -40.51 7.64
CA SER A 386 27.73 -41.60 8.40
C SER A 386 28.87 -42.37 9.04
N CYS A 387 29.04 -42.25 10.35
CA CYS A 387 29.89 -43.15 11.10
C CYS A 387 29.27 -44.55 10.93
N VAL A 388 29.96 -45.39 10.16
CA VAL A 388 29.78 -46.84 10.14
C VAL A 388 30.46 -47.41 11.38
#